data_AF-A0A4V1V4Z6-F1
#
_entry.id   AF-A0A4V1V4Z6-F1
#
_cell.length_a   1.000
_cell.length_b   1.000
_cell.length_c   1.000
_cell.angle_alpha   90.00
_cell.angle_beta   90.00
_cell.angle_gamma   90.00
#
_symmetry.space_group_name_H-M   'P 1'
#
loop_
_entity.id
_entity.type
_entity.pdbx_description
1 polymer ?
#
loop_
_entity_poly.entity_id
_entity_poly.type
_entity_poly.pdbx_seq_one_letter_code
_entity_poly.pdbx_strand_id
1 'polypeptide(L)' 'MRLMTALMILIAGPVAAHPGHIVDAAGHNHWVGGILLGAAGIAAAVGLLKGRKAKKKAEPDAEAEPA' A
#
# COMPACT_ATOMS: atom_id res chain seq x y z
N MET A 1 -18.25 -20.98 -40.37
CA MET A 1 -17.16 -20.24 -39.70
C MET A 1 -17.57 -19.69 -38.33
N ARG A 2 -18.64 -18.88 -38.22
CA ARG A 2 -19.09 -18.26 -36.95
C ARG A 2 -19.35 -19.26 -35.80
N LEU A 3 -20.01 -20.39 -36.10
CA LEU A 3 -20.30 -21.43 -35.10
C LEU A 3 -19.02 -22.09 -34.56
N MET A 4 -18.04 -22.30 -35.43
CA MET A 4 -16.77 -22.91 -35.06
C MET A 4 -15.94 -21.98 -34.16
N THR A 5 -15.96 -20.68 -34.45
CA THR A 5 -15.36 -19.66 -33.58
C THR A 5 -16.02 -19.62 -32.20
N ALA A 6 -17.35 -19.67 -32.13
CA ALA A 6 -18.08 -19.70 -30.87
C ALA A 6 -17.73 -20.94 -30.04
N LEU A 7 -17.62 -22.10 -30.69
CA LEU A 7 -17.25 -23.35 -30.03
C LEU A 7 -15.81 -23.33 -29.49
N MET A 8 -14.87 -22.73 -30.23
CA MET A 8 -13.48 -22.60 -29.77
C MET A 8 -13.34 -21.69 -28.54
N ILE A 9 -14.14 -20.63 -28.45
CA ILE A 9 -14.14 -19.74 -27.28
C ILE A 9 -14.67 -20.47 -26.04
N LEU A 10 -15.69 -21.31 -26.20
CA LEU A 10 -16.28 -22.07 -25.09
C LEU A 10 -15.33 -23.15 -24.52
N ILE A 11 -14.39 -23.64 -25.32
CA ILE A 11 -13.44 -24.68 -24.93
C ILE A 11 -12.07 -24.07 -24.54
N ALA A 12 -11.89 -22.75 -24.71
CA ALA A 12 -10.69 -22.05 -24.29
C ALA A 12 -10.62 -21.98 -22.75
N GLY A 13 -9.95 -22.98 -22.15
CA GLY A 13 -9.63 -23.01 -20.74
C GLY A 13 -8.40 -22.14 -20.41
N PRO A 14 -8.23 -21.76 -19.13
CA PRO A 14 -7.02 -21.05 -18.70
C PRO A 14 -5.79 -21.92 -18.99
N VAL A 15 -4.85 -21.39 -19.78
CA VAL A 15 -3.52 -22.00 -19.89
C VAL A 15 -2.81 -21.78 -18.56
N ALA A 16 -2.41 -22.86 -17.90
CA ALA A 16 -1.59 -22.80 -16.71
C ALA A 16 -0.16 -22.38 -17.10
N ALA A 17 0.02 -21.10 -17.42
CA ALA A 17 1.34 -20.51 -17.45
C ALA A 17 1.94 -20.68 -16.05
N HIS A 18 3.18 -21.17 -15.95
CA HIS A 18 3.87 -21.26 -14.67
C HIS A 18 3.75 -19.90 -13.94
N PRO A 19 3.52 -19.88 -12.62
CA PRO A 19 3.35 -18.63 -11.86
C PRO A 19 4.45 -17.60 -12.10
N GLY A 20 5.65 -18.05 -12.50
CA GLY A 20 6.78 -17.20 -12.88
C GLY A 20 6.45 -16.13 -13.93
N HIS A 21 5.58 -16.40 -14.91
CA HIS A 21 5.22 -15.38 -15.91
C HIS A 21 4.27 -14.30 -15.36
N ILE A 22 3.49 -14.60 -14.32
CA ILE A 22 2.67 -13.58 -13.64
C ILE A 22 3.56 -12.67 -12.78
N VAL A 23 4.65 -13.22 -12.24
CA VAL A 23 5.66 -12.43 -11.50
C VAL A 23 6.39 -11.47 -12.44
N ASP A 24 6.74 -11.89 -13.66
CA ASP A 24 7.31 -11.00 -14.68
C ASP A 24 6.33 -9.90 -15.09
N ALA A 25 5.04 -10.23 -15.29
CA ALA A 25 4.00 -9.26 -15.64
C ALA A 25 3.66 -8.29 -14.49
N ALA A 26 3.76 -8.75 -13.24
CA ALA A 26 3.52 -7.95 -12.05
C ALA A 26 4.72 -7.06 -11.65
N GLY A 27 5.86 -7.19 -12.34
CA GLY A 27 7.01 -6.28 -12.43
C GLY A 27 7.41 -5.51 -11.16
N HIS A 28 8.68 -5.65 -10.75
CA HIS A 28 9.36 -4.98 -9.62
C HIS A 28 8.88 -3.55 -9.28
N ASN A 29 8.54 -2.73 -10.28
CA ASN A 29 8.03 -1.37 -10.13
C ASN A 29 6.74 -1.26 -9.27
N HIS A 30 5.84 -2.25 -9.28
CA HIS A 30 4.62 -2.22 -8.46
C HIS A 30 4.92 -2.38 -6.97
N TRP A 31 5.85 -3.27 -6.64
CA TRP A 31 6.30 -3.46 -5.26
C TRP A 31 7.10 -2.26 -4.76
N VAL A 32 7.90 -1.61 -5.61
CA VAL A 32 8.57 -0.35 -5.27
C VAL A 32 7.54 0.73 -4.91
N GLY A 33 6.45 0.85 -5.68
CA GLY A 33 5.35 1.75 -5.35
C GLY A 33 4.71 1.45 -3.99
N GLY A 34 4.44 0.18 -3.71
CA GLY A 34 3.92 -0.26 -2.41
C GLY A 34 4.87 0.02 -1.24
N ILE A 35 6.17 -0.23 -1.41
CA ILE A 35 7.21 0.06 -0.42
C ILE A 35 7.31 1.56 -0.16
N LEU A 36 7.31 2.37 -1.21
CA LEU A 36 7.44 3.83 -1.09
C LEU A 36 6.22 4.44 -0.39
N LEU A 37 5.03 3.98 -0.75
CA LEU A 37 3.79 4.39 -0.09
C LEU A 37 3.76 3.97 1.39
N GLY A 38 4.19 2.74 1.69
CA GLY A 38 4.31 2.25 3.06
C GLY A 38 5.30 3.09 3.88
N ALA A 39 6.47 3.39 3.32
CA ALA A 39 7.49 4.23 3.96
C ALA A 39 6.97 5.65 4.23
N ALA A 40 6.27 6.26 3.28
CA ALA A 40 5.66 7.58 3.45
C ALA A 40 4.62 7.59 4.59
N GLY A 41 3.78 6.54 4.67
CA GLY A 41 2.80 6.39 5.75
C GLY A 41 3.43 6.28 7.13
N ILE A 42 4.50 5.50 7.27
CA ILE A 42 5.26 5.37 8.52
C ILE A 42 5.89 6.71 8.92
N ALA A 43 6.52 7.41 7.98
CA ALA A 43 7.12 8.71 8.23
C ALA A 43 6.10 9.74 8.72
N ALA A 44 4.91 9.78 8.10
CA ALA A 44 3.81 10.65 8.53
C ALA A 44 3.32 10.32 9.95
N ALA A 45 3.14 9.03 10.27
CA ALA A 45 2.71 8.59 11.59
C ALA A 45 3.74 8.96 12.68
N VAL A 46 5.03 8.74 12.42
CA VAL A 46 6.12 9.13 13.33
C VAL A 46 6.17 10.64 13.54
N GLY A 47 6.02 11.42 12.47
CA GLY A 47 5.96 12.89 12.52
C GLY A 47 4.82 13.40 13.41
N LEU A 48 3.61 12.84 13.25
CA LEU A 48 2.45 13.20 14.05
C LEU A 48 2.65 12.86 15.53
N LEU A 49 3.17 11.66 15.84
CA LEU A 49 3.43 11.23 17.22
C LEU A 49 4.47 12.12 17.90
N LYS A 50 5.56 12.48 17.19
CA LYS A 50 6.58 13.42 17.70
C LYS A 50 6.02 14.82 17.91
N GLY A 51 5.21 15.34 16.98
CA GLY A 51 4.56 16.64 17.12
C GLY A 51 3.65 16.73 18.33
N ARG A 52 2.86 15.68 18.60
CA ARG A 52 2.01 15.60 19.81
C ARG A 52 2.82 15.56 21.10
N LYS A 53 3.93 14.81 21.13
CA LYS A 53 4.84 14.78 22.29
C LYS A 53 5.52 16.13 22.52
N ALA A 54 5.91 16.83 21.45
CA ALA A 54 6.51 18.15 21.54
C ALA A 54 5.51 19.20 22.09
N LYS A 55 4.26 19.18 21.62
CA LYS A 55 3.20 20.05 22.16
C LYS A 55 2.91 19.77 23.63
N LYS A 56 2.77 18.50 24.03
CA LYS A 56 2.55 18.11 25.43
C LYS A 56 3.68 18.53 26.37
N LYS A 57 4.92 18.65 25.86
CA LYS A 57 6.08 19.09 26.64
C LYS A 57 6.22 20.63 26.71
N ALA A 58 5.53 21.35 25.81
CA ALA A 58 5.55 22.80 25.69
C ALA A 58 4.39 23.49 26.42
N GLU A 59 3.46 22.74 27.00
CA GLU A 59 2.55 23.21 28.05
C GLU A 59 3.19 22.90 29.42
N PRO A 60 4.03 23.78 30.00
CA PRO A 60 4.25 23.76 31.42
C PRO A 60 2.98 24.30 32.10
N ASP A 61 2.47 23.50 33.02
CA ASP A 61 1.72 23.89 34.22
C ASP A 61 1.49 25.41 34.36
N ALA A 62 0.33 25.89 33.90
CA ALA A 62 -0.10 27.27 34.04
C ALA A 62 -1.18 27.44 35.12
N GLU A 63 -1.28 26.51 36.08
CA GLU A 63 -2.36 26.55 37.08
C GLU A 63 -1.99 25.86 38.40
N ALA A 64 -0.95 26.35 39.09
CA ALA A 64 -0.75 26.20 40.54
C ALA A 64 0.25 27.28 41.01
N GLU A 65 -0.16 28.49 41.36
CA GLU A 65 -0.52 29.00 42.72
C GLU A 65 -0.71 30.55 42.57
N PRO A 66 -1.38 31.34 43.45
CA PRO A 66 -1.45 31.19 44.92
C PRO A 66 -2.78 31.57 45.61
N ALA A 67 -2.97 31.08 46.85
CA ALA A 67 -3.87 31.68 47.86
C ALA A 67 -3.27 31.49 49.26
#